data_AF-X1GQH8-F1
#
_entry.id   AF-X1GQH8-F1
#
_cell.length_a   1.000
_cell.length_b   1.000
_cell.length_c   1.000
_cell.angle_alpha   90.00
_cell.angle_beta   90.00
_cell.angle_gamma   90.00
#
_symmetry.space_group_name_H-M   'P 1'
#
loop_
_entity.id
_entity.type
_entity.pdbx_description
1 polymer ?
#
loop_
_entity_poly.entity_id
_entity_poly.type
_entity_poly.pdbx_seq_one_letter_code
_entity_poly.pdbx_strand_id
1 'polypeptide(L)'
;AAFFILLLVAGAFIWGVTFFITGYAQRKGQIMSEKNEAIWAPEVNGVNDLTITVVYDNNPYKQGLETAWGFACLITGAEKTILFDTGGDGSILLNNMEKLATEPNSVELVILSHIHGDHTGGLGSFLEKNSGVTVYLPKSFPTRFKDEAKGYGAKTVEVEQPLWIASSFRYVLLVESRSSTIHLPSCVLNITACCLETALLRRKIWLLRCLPI
;
A
#
# COMPACT_ATOMS: atom_id res chain seq x y z
N ALA A 1 25.23 -24.93 61.54
CA ALA A 1 24.31 -25.57 60.57
C ALA A 1 23.35 -24.54 59.94
N ALA A 2 22.55 -23.80 60.72
CA ALA A 2 21.55 -22.86 60.19
C ALA A 2 22.10 -21.75 59.28
N PHE A 3 23.27 -21.19 59.60
CA PHE A 3 23.92 -20.14 58.79
C PHE A 3 24.32 -20.64 57.38
N PHE A 4 24.81 -21.87 57.29
CA PHE A 4 25.15 -22.50 56.00
C PHE A 4 23.90 -22.77 55.15
N ILE A 5 22.80 -23.18 55.78
CA ILE A 5 21.52 -23.39 55.09
C ILE A 5 20.99 -22.05 54.55
N LEU A 6 21.11 -20.97 55.32
CA LEU A 6 20.67 -19.64 54.90
C LEU A 6 21.46 -19.14 53.66
N LEU A 7 22.77 -19.38 53.63
CA LEU A 7 23.62 -19.02 52.48
C LEU A 7 23.28 -19.84 51.22
N LEU A 8 22.95 -21.12 51.38
CA LEU A 8 22.54 -21.98 50.25
C LEU A 8 21.19 -21.54 49.68
N VAL A 9 20.23 -21.19 50.55
CA VAL A 9 18.91 -20.69 50.12
C VAL A 9 19.03 -19.32 49.43
N ALA A 10 19.83 -18.42 49.98
CA ALA A 10 20.10 -17.12 49.38
C ALA A 10 20.81 -17.27 48.02
N GLY A 11 21.80 -18.15 47.92
CA GLY A 11 22.49 -18.46 46.66
C GLY A 11 21.56 -19.03 45.59
N ALA A 12 20.68 -19.98 45.96
CA ALA A 12 19.70 -20.56 45.04
C ALA A 12 18.67 -19.52 44.57
N PHE A 13 18.24 -18.61 45.45
CA PHE A 13 17.33 -17.53 45.10
C PHE A 13 17.97 -16.53 44.14
N ILE A 14 19.20 -16.08 44.42
CA ILE A 14 19.94 -15.17 43.54
C ILE A 14 20.14 -15.83 42.16
N TRP A 15 20.56 -17.09 42.13
CA TRP A 15 20.75 -17.82 40.88
C TRP A 15 19.46 -17.96 40.08
N GLY A 16 18.34 -18.27 40.74
CA GLY A 16 17.01 -18.34 40.11
C GLY A 16 16.56 -17.00 39.52
N VAL A 17 16.78 -15.90 40.25
CA VAL A 17 16.45 -14.54 39.76
C VAL A 17 17.33 -14.17 38.57
N THR A 18 18.64 -14.43 38.61
CA THR A 18 19.55 -14.17 37.49
C THR A 18 19.19 -14.99 36.26
N PHE A 19 18.88 -16.28 36.42
CA PHE A 19 18.45 -17.15 35.32
C PHE A 19 17.12 -16.69 34.71
N PHE A 20 16.16 -16.25 35.54
CA PHE A 20 14.88 -15.74 35.06
C PHE A 20 15.03 -14.42 34.29
N ILE A 21 15.84 -13.48 34.78
CA ILE A 21 16.08 -12.18 34.11
C ILE A 21 16.81 -12.38 32.79
N THR A 22 17.86 -13.21 32.76
CA THR A 22 18.62 -13.49 31.54
C THR A 22 17.76 -14.24 30.51
N GLY A 23 17.01 -15.25 30.94
CA GLY A 23 16.07 -15.97 30.07
C GLY A 23 14.90 -15.11 29.57
N TYR A 24 14.46 -14.11 30.34
CA TYR A 24 13.47 -13.12 29.90
C TYR A 24 14.07 -12.14 28.88
N ALA A 25 15.27 -11.59 29.15
CA ALA A 25 15.97 -10.70 28.24
C ALA A 25 16.29 -11.35 26.90
N GLN A 26 16.73 -12.61 26.92
CA GLN A 26 17.02 -13.39 25.70
C GLN A 26 15.75 -13.69 24.89
N ARG A 27 14.64 -14.10 25.55
CA ARG A 27 13.35 -14.28 24.86
C ARG A 27 12.80 -12.99 24.29
N LYS A 28 12.89 -11.88 25.04
CA LYS A 28 12.50 -10.55 24.53
C LYS A 28 13.37 -10.15 23.33
N GLY A 29 14.67 -10.42 23.38
CA GLY A 29 15.59 -10.21 22.26
C GLY A 29 15.21 -11.02 21.01
N GLN A 30 14.87 -12.30 21.18
CA GLN A 30 14.46 -13.18 20.08
C GLN A 30 13.08 -12.80 19.50
N ILE A 31 12.10 -12.46 20.34
CA ILE A 31 10.79 -11.95 19.89
C ILE A 31 10.96 -10.61 19.13
N MET A 32 11.90 -9.77 19.57
CA MET A 32 12.23 -8.53 18.86
C MET A 32 12.98 -8.79 17.54
N SER A 33 13.84 -9.82 17.46
CA SER A 33 14.53 -10.17 16.21
C SER A 33 13.60 -10.84 15.20
N GLU A 34 12.72 -11.76 15.61
CA GLU A 34 11.71 -12.38 14.74
C GLU A 34 10.72 -11.35 14.17
N LYS A 35 10.35 -10.34 14.97
CA LYS A 35 9.54 -9.20 14.48
C LYS A 35 10.30 -8.30 13.49
N ASN A 36 11.62 -8.18 13.63
CA ASN A 36 12.45 -7.41 12.70
C ASN A 36 12.77 -8.19 11.42
N GLU A 37 12.89 -9.52 11.48
CA GLU A 37 13.07 -10.37 10.30
C GLU A 37 11.82 -10.39 9.40
N ALA A 38 10.62 -10.29 9.99
CA ALA A 38 9.37 -10.08 9.23
C ALA A 38 9.28 -8.69 8.54
N ILE A 39 10.29 -7.82 8.72
CA ILE A 39 10.34 -6.45 8.19
C ILE A 39 11.53 -6.24 7.22
N TRP A 40 12.40 -7.23 7.00
CA TRP A 40 13.51 -7.11 6.03
C TRP A 40 12.98 -7.09 4.58
N ALA A 41 12.97 -5.89 3.99
CA ALA A 41 12.95 -5.70 2.55
C ALA A 41 14.30 -6.18 1.96
N PRO A 42 14.31 -6.86 0.80
CA PRO A 42 15.57 -7.14 0.10
C PRO A 42 16.32 -5.83 -0.21
N GLU A 43 17.65 -5.85 -0.22
CA GLU A 43 18.47 -4.72 -0.67
C GLU A 43 18.05 -4.30 -2.07
N VAL A 44 17.49 -3.10 -2.15
CA VAL A 44 16.90 -2.56 -3.36
C VAL A 44 17.86 -1.56 -3.98
N ASN A 45 18.51 -2.00 -5.05
CA ASN A 45 19.35 -1.14 -5.88
C ASN A 45 18.51 0.02 -6.44
N GLY A 46 19.03 1.24 -6.25
CA GLY A 46 18.35 2.53 -6.36
C GLY A 46 17.26 2.67 -7.42
N VAL A 47 16.05 3.02 -6.96
CA VAL A 47 15.01 3.64 -7.78
C VAL A 47 15.35 5.13 -7.87
N ASN A 48 16.10 5.51 -8.91
CA ASN A 48 16.58 6.88 -9.07
C ASN A 48 15.56 7.82 -9.74
N ASP A 49 14.55 7.30 -10.45
CA ASP A 49 13.62 8.10 -11.28
C ASP A 49 12.14 7.76 -11.05
N LEU A 50 11.73 7.49 -9.81
CA LEU A 50 10.31 7.28 -9.50
C LEU A 50 9.51 8.54 -9.84
N THR A 51 8.48 8.40 -10.67
CA THR A 51 7.55 9.48 -10.98
C THR A 51 6.13 9.09 -10.60
N ILE A 52 5.43 10.00 -9.92
CA ILE A 52 4.01 9.87 -9.61
C ILE A 52 3.25 10.94 -10.39
N THR A 53 2.38 10.51 -11.30
CA THR A 53 1.57 11.41 -12.13
C THR A 53 0.11 11.25 -11.74
N VAL A 54 -0.48 12.30 -11.15
CA VAL A 54 -1.93 12.32 -10.88
C VAL A 54 -2.66 12.44 -12.22
N VAL A 55 -3.47 11.43 -12.54
CA VAL A 55 -4.22 11.35 -13.80
C VAL A 55 -5.71 11.63 -13.60
N TYR A 56 -6.20 11.52 -12.37
CA TYR A 56 -7.58 11.83 -12.02
C TYR A 56 -7.63 12.45 -10.63
N ASP A 57 -8.22 13.63 -10.50
CA ASP A 57 -8.44 14.32 -9.22
C ASP A 57 -9.68 15.22 -9.34
N ASN A 58 -10.30 15.50 -8.19
CA ASN A 58 -11.35 16.49 -8.08
C ASN A 58 -10.82 17.94 -8.08
N ASN A 59 -9.50 18.13 -7.90
CA ASN A 59 -8.85 19.42 -7.90
C ASN A 59 -8.11 19.66 -9.23
N PRO A 60 -8.31 20.82 -9.89
CA PRO A 60 -7.54 21.16 -11.07
C PRO A 60 -6.08 21.43 -10.69
N TYR A 61 -5.16 20.84 -11.45
CA TYR A 61 -3.72 21.09 -11.30
C TYR A 61 -3.06 21.45 -12.63
N LYS A 62 -3.20 20.59 -13.65
CA LYS A 62 -2.65 20.81 -14.99
C LYS A 62 -3.77 21.24 -15.95
N GLN A 63 -3.57 22.34 -16.66
CA GLN A 63 -4.51 22.81 -17.68
C GLN A 63 -4.68 21.76 -18.78
N GLY A 64 -5.93 21.52 -19.19
CA GLY A 64 -6.29 20.54 -20.21
C GLY A 64 -6.79 19.20 -19.67
N LEU A 65 -6.45 18.84 -18.43
CA LEU A 65 -7.02 17.66 -17.77
C LEU A 65 -8.44 17.93 -17.26
N GLU A 66 -9.30 16.95 -17.41
CA GLU A 66 -10.66 16.98 -16.87
C GLU A 66 -10.65 16.55 -15.40
N THR A 67 -11.40 17.27 -14.57
CA THR A 67 -11.54 16.97 -13.15
C THR A 67 -12.91 16.40 -12.86
N ALA A 68 -12.96 15.44 -11.95
CA ALA A 68 -14.19 14.87 -11.45
C ALA A 68 -13.97 14.29 -10.06
N TRP A 69 -15.05 13.96 -9.36
CA TRP A 69 -14.94 13.40 -8.03
C TRP A 69 -14.26 12.02 -8.09
N GLY A 70 -13.07 11.93 -7.49
CA GLY A 70 -12.29 10.69 -7.44
C GLY A 70 -10.79 10.92 -7.41
N PHE A 71 -10.06 9.81 -7.47
CA PHE A 71 -8.60 9.82 -7.51
C PHE A 71 -8.06 8.69 -8.37
N ALA A 72 -6.99 8.97 -9.12
CA ALA A 72 -6.11 7.98 -9.71
C ALA A 72 -4.73 8.60 -9.98
N CYS A 73 -3.67 7.81 -9.84
CA CYS A 73 -2.33 8.20 -10.24
C CYS A 73 -1.56 7.05 -10.89
N LEU A 74 -0.63 7.41 -11.78
CA LEU A 74 0.35 6.52 -12.37
C LEU A 74 1.65 6.60 -11.57
N ILE A 75 2.26 5.45 -11.33
CA ILE A 75 3.57 5.31 -10.69
C ILE A 75 4.49 4.64 -11.71
N THR A 76 5.52 5.37 -12.14
CA THR A 76 6.51 4.95 -13.14
C THR A 76 7.94 5.13 -12.61
N GLY A 77 8.95 4.67 -13.36
CA GLY A 77 10.36 4.65 -12.90
C GLY A 77 10.66 3.48 -11.94
N ALA A 78 9.69 2.59 -11.82
CA ALA A 78 9.64 1.38 -11.03
C ALA A 78 10.03 0.13 -11.85
N GLU A 79 10.06 -1.05 -11.22
CA GLU A 79 10.08 -2.33 -11.94
C GLU A 79 8.79 -2.53 -12.77
N LYS A 80 7.67 -1.93 -12.33
CA LYS A 80 6.35 -2.04 -12.95
C LYS A 80 5.68 -0.68 -13.10
N THR A 81 5.03 -0.44 -14.23
CA THR A 81 4.10 0.71 -14.36
C THR A 81 2.78 0.39 -13.66
N ILE A 82 2.45 1.17 -12.64
CA ILE A 82 1.29 0.93 -11.77
C ILE A 82 0.26 2.04 -11.97
N LEU A 83 -1.00 1.65 -12.15
CA LEU A 83 -2.16 2.53 -12.01
C LEU A 83 -2.77 2.31 -10.62
N PHE A 84 -2.70 3.34 -9.78
CA PHE A 84 -3.33 3.33 -8.45
C PHE A 84 -4.68 4.03 -8.52
N ASP A 85 -5.74 3.31 -8.17
CA ASP A 85 -7.14 3.66 -8.39
C ASP A 85 -7.46 4.05 -9.85
N THR A 86 -8.73 4.31 -10.14
CA THR A 86 -9.24 4.51 -11.51
C THR A 86 -10.21 5.69 -11.61
N GLY A 87 -10.34 6.50 -10.56
CA GLY A 87 -11.30 7.59 -10.52
C GLY A 87 -12.75 7.13 -10.57
N GLY A 88 -13.65 8.09 -10.77
CA GLY A 88 -15.10 7.89 -10.81
C GLY A 88 -15.68 7.57 -12.19
N ASP A 89 -14.96 7.89 -13.26
CA ASP A 89 -15.45 7.82 -14.64
C ASP A 89 -14.34 7.38 -15.60
N GLY A 90 -14.60 6.31 -16.34
CA GLY A 90 -13.61 5.72 -17.25
C GLY A 90 -13.29 6.57 -18.48
N SER A 91 -14.25 7.37 -18.96
CA SER A 91 -14.01 8.26 -20.10
C SER A 91 -13.06 9.39 -19.73
N ILE A 92 -13.26 9.98 -18.54
CA ILE A 92 -12.38 11.03 -18.00
C ILE A 92 -10.97 10.46 -17.74
N LEU A 93 -10.88 9.27 -17.13
CA LEU A 93 -9.60 8.60 -16.90
C LEU A 93 -8.83 8.41 -18.21
N LEU A 94 -9.44 7.78 -19.21
CA LEU A 94 -8.78 7.47 -20.48
C LEU A 94 -8.38 8.73 -21.25
N ASN A 95 -9.24 9.74 -21.29
CA ASN A 95 -8.93 11.01 -21.96
C ASN A 95 -7.81 11.78 -21.24
N ASN A 96 -7.74 11.73 -19.91
CA ASN A 96 -6.62 12.31 -19.17
C ASN A 96 -5.31 11.53 -19.42
N MET A 97 -5.36 10.19 -19.51
CA MET A 97 -4.20 9.37 -19.88
C MET A 97 -3.68 9.76 -21.26
N GLU A 98 -4.56 9.90 -22.25
CA GLU A 98 -4.22 10.33 -23.61
C GLU A 98 -3.56 11.72 -23.63
N LYS A 99 -4.13 12.70 -22.92
CA LYS A 99 -3.56 14.06 -22.79
C LYS A 99 -2.22 14.10 -22.06
N LEU A 100 -1.93 13.09 -21.25
CA LEU A 100 -0.64 12.88 -20.60
C LEU A 100 0.30 12.00 -21.43
N ALA A 101 -0.06 11.69 -22.67
CA ALA A 101 0.68 10.80 -23.56
C ALA A 101 1.00 9.43 -22.91
N THR A 102 0.05 8.92 -22.10
CA THR A 102 0.13 7.60 -21.48
C THR A 102 -0.89 6.67 -22.13
N GLU A 103 -0.39 5.55 -22.66
CA GLU A 103 -1.24 4.50 -23.21
C GLU A 103 -1.72 3.55 -22.09
N PRO A 104 -3.02 3.19 -22.02
CA PRO A 104 -3.51 2.19 -21.06
C PRO A 104 -2.75 0.87 -21.10
N ASN A 105 -2.29 0.45 -22.29
CA ASN A 105 -1.52 -0.78 -22.49
C ASN A 105 -0.10 -0.75 -21.91
N SER A 106 0.41 0.42 -21.54
CA SER A 106 1.71 0.53 -20.85
C SER A 106 1.65 0.18 -19.36
N VAL A 107 0.44 0.14 -18.79
CA VAL A 107 0.22 -0.23 -17.40
C VAL A 107 0.28 -1.75 -17.26
N GLU A 108 1.07 -2.22 -16.30
CA GLU A 108 1.24 -3.65 -16.04
C GLU A 108 0.37 -4.11 -14.86
N LEU A 109 0.04 -3.17 -13.95
CA LEU A 109 -0.59 -3.48 -12.68
C LEU A 109 -1.55 -2.39 -12.25
N VAL A 110 -2.71 -2.78 -11.75
CA VAL A 110 -3.69 -1.89 -11.14
C VAL A 110 -3.77 -2.20 -9.65
N ILE A 111 -3.75 -1.18 -8.80
CA ILE A 111 -3.98 -1.31 -7.35
C ILE A 111 -5.22 -0.51 -7.00
N LEU A 112 -6.20 -1.15 -6.37
CA LEU A 112 -7.42 -0.49 -5.88
C LEU A 112 -7.34 -0.32 -4.38
N SER A 113 -7.55 0.90 -3.91
CA SER A 113 -7.46 1.27 -2.50
C SER A 113 -8.68 0.81 -1.69
N HIS A 114 -9.88 1.08 -2.22
CA HIS A 114 -11.16 0.72 -1.60
C HIS A 114 -12.32 0.76 -2.62
N ILE A 115 -13.47 0.20 -2.25
CA ILE A 115 -14.56 -0.14 -3.19
C ILE A 115 -15.40 1.04 -3.68
N HIS A 116 -15.15 2.26 -3.23
CA HIS A 116 -16.02 3.36 -3.63
C HIS A 116 -15.91 3.67 -5.12
N GLY A 117 -17.04 4.09 -5.70
CA GLY A 117 -17.13 4.37 -7.14
C GLY A 117 -16.16 5.46 -7.58
N ASP A 118 -15.83 6.43 -6.73
CA ASP A 118 -14.86 7.49 -7.03
C ASP A 118 -13.39 7.02 -7.09
N HIS A 119 -13.15 5.73 -6.85
CA HIS A 119 -11.85 5.07 -6.96
C HIS A 119 -11.85 3.90 -7.96
N THR A 120 -13.01 3.32 -8.21
CA THR A 120 -13.16 2.09 -8.98
C THR A 120 -13.99 2.26 -10.26
N GLY A 121 -14.63 3.42 -10.43
CA GLY A 121 -15.60 3.69 -11.50
C GLY A 121 -14.98 3.69 -12.89
N GLY A 122 -13.69 4.00 -13.01
CA GLY A 122 -12.98 3.94 -14.29
C GLY A 122 -12.44 2.56 -14.67
N LEU A 123 -12.49 1.57 -13.77
CA LEU A 123 -11.85 0.27 -13.99
C LEU A 123 -12.39 -0.46 -15.22
N GLY A 124 -13.70 -0.48 -15.43
CA GLY A 124 -14.30 -1.18 -16.57
C GLY A 124 -13.77 -0.68 -17.91
N SER A 125 -13.87 0.63 -18.16
CA SER A 125 -13.35 1.26 -19.40
C SER A 125 -11.84 1.10 -19.56
N PHE A 126 -11.09 1.12 -18.45
CA PHE A 126 -9.66 0.84 -18.50
C PHE A 126 -9.38 -0.61 -18.95
N LEU A 127 -10.08 -1.59 -18.39
CA LEU A 127 -9.91 -3.02 -18.71
C LEU A 127 -10.38 -3.37 -20.12
N GLU A 128 -11.35 -2.63 -20.69
CA GLU A 128 -11.69 -2.73 -22.12
C GLU A 128 -10.50 -2.40 -23.04
N LYS A 129 -9.58 -1.54 -22.58
CA LYS A 129 -8.37 -1.19 -23.31
C LYS A 129 -7.20 -2.12 -22.98
N ASN A 130 -7.06 -2.48 -21.70
CA ASN A 130 -5.96 -3.32 -21.22
C ASN A 130 -6.45 -4.38 -20.22
N SER A 131 -6.91 -5.51 -20.74
CA SER A 131 -7.35 -6.64 -19.93
C SER A 131 -6.21 -7.55 -19.46
N GLY A 132 -5.00 -7.40 -19.99
CA GLY A 132 -3.84 -8.22 -19.65
C GLY A 132 -3.19 -7.90 -18.31
N VAL A 133 -3.70 -6.88 -17.60
CA VAL A 133 -3.16 -6.42 -16.31
C VAL A 133 -3.46 -7.38 -15.17
N THR A 134 -2.67 -7.26 -14.10
CA THR A 134 -3.05 -7.79 -12.78
C THR A 134 -3.69 -6.69 -11.92
N VAL A 135 -4.88 -6.95 -11.40
CA VAL A 135 -5.62 -6.06 -10.50
C VAL A 135 -5.48 -6.56 -9.06
N TYR A 136 -4.80 -5.77 -8.23
CA TYR A 136 -4.68 -5.98 -6.80
C TYR A 136 -5.81 -5.23 -6.10
N LEU A 137 -6.55 -5.94 -5.26
CA LEU A 137 -7.71 -5.38 -4.55
C LEU A 137 -7.85 -5.99 -3.15
N PRO A 138 -8.45 -5.28 -2.19
CA PRO A 138 -8.76 -5.84 -0.88
C PRO A 138 -9.65 -7.07 -0.98
N LYS A 139 -9.33 -8.13 -0.23
CA LYS A 139 -10.15 -9.35 -0.12
C LYS A 139 -11.61 -9.06 0.26
N SER A 140 -11.82 -7.98 1.02
CA SER A 140 -13.13 -7.49 1.46
C SER A 140 -14.00 -6.90 0.33
N PHE A 141 -13.48 -6.75 -0.88
CA PHE A 141 -14.29 -6.30 -2.02
C PHE A 141 -15.42 -7.30 -2.31
N PRO A 142 -16.60 -6.82 -2.71
CA PRO A 142 -17.71 -7.68 -3.11
C PRO A 142 -17.29 -8.67 -4.19
N THR A 143 -17.70 -9.93 -4.06
CA THR A 143 -17.42 -10.99 -5.04
C THR A 143 -17.84 -10.57 -6.45
N ARG A 144 -19.00 -9.92 -6.59
CA ARG A 144 -19.48 -9.38 -7.87
C ARG A 144 -18.48 -8.46 -8.55
N PHE A 145 -17.85 -7.54 -7.81
CA PHE A 145 -16.87 -6.62 -8.37
C PHE A 145 -15.63 -7.37 -8.88
N LYS A 146 -15.16 -8.36 -8.09
CA LYS A 146 -14.02 -9.20 -8.45
C LYS A 146 -14.31 -10.01 -9.71
N ASP A 147 -15.52 -10.53 -9.85
CA ASP A 147 -15.93 -11.32 -11.00
C ASP A 147 -16.15 -10.44 -12.25
N GLU A 148 -16.65 -9.21 -12.08
CA GLU A 148 -16.72 -8.23 -13.16
C GLU A 148 -15.32 -7.93 -13.72
N ALA A 149 -14.32 -7.67 -12.86
CA ALA A 149 -12.94 -7.46 -13.30
C ALA A 149 -12.35 -8.69 -14.05
N LYS A 150 -12.57 -9.90 -13.54
CA LYS A 150 -12.18 -11.14 -14.23
C LYS A 150 -12.92 -11.33 -15.55
N GLY A 151 -14.17 -10.88 -15.64
CA GLY A 151 -14.99 -10.94 -16.85
C GLY A 151 -14.41 -10.17 -18.02
N TYR A 152 -13.64 -9.11 -17.76
CA TYR A 152 -12.86 -8.41 -18.79
C TYR A 152 -11.58 -9.15 -19.21
N GLY A 153 -11.17 -10.20 -18.49
CA GLY A 153 -9.95 -10.98 -18.74
C GLY A 153 -8.80 -10.67 -17.77
N ALA A 154 -8.99 -9.74 -16.84
CA ALA A 154 -7.95 -9.34 -15.90
C ALA A 154 -7.66 -10.44 -14.86
N LYS A 155 -6.39 -10.59 -14.50
CA LYS A 155 -6.00 -11.39 -13.34
C LYS A 155 -6.28 -10.60 -12.07
N THR A 156 -7.07 -11.14 -11.14
CA THR A 156 -7.32 -10.48 -9.85
C THR A 156 -6.51 -11.13 -8.73
N VAL A 157 -5.89 -10.31 -7.86
CA VAL A 157 -5.18 -10.74 -6.66
C VAL A 157 -5.84 -10.11 -5.44
N GLU A 158 -6.36 -10.94 -4.55
CA GLU A 158 -6.98 -10.50 -3.30
C GLU A 158 -5.90 -10.27 -2.25
N VAL A 159 -5.91 -9.07 -1.64
CA VAL A 159 -4.94 -8.64 -0.64
C VAL A 159 -5.63 -8.51 0.72
N GLU A 160 -5.10 -9.20 1.72
CA GLU A 160 -5.58 -9.17 3.11
C GLU A 160 -4.50 -8.68 4.09
N GLN A 161 -3.24 -8.78 3.69
CA GLN A 161 -2.05 -8.42 4.46
C GLN A 161 -1.05 -7.71 3.54
N PRO A 162 -0.05 -7.00 4.10
CA PRO A 162 1.04 -6.42 3.33
C PRO A 162 1.67 -7.43 2.37
N LEU A 163 1.81 -7.06 1.10
CA LEU A 163 2.26 -7.92 0.02
C LEU A 163 3.38 -7.25 -0.78
N TRP A 164 4.44 -8.00 -1.03
CA TRP A 164 5.48 -7.62 -1.98
C TRP A 164 4.95 -7.79 -3.40
N ILE A 165 4.92 -6.70 -4.18
CA ILE A 165 4.42 -6.71 -5.56
C ILE A 165 5.57 -6.90 -6.55
N ALA A 166 6.72 -6.33 -6.25
CA ALA A 166 7.93 -6.42 -7.06
C ALA A 166 9.16 -6.40 -6.14
N SER A 167 10.33 -6.73 -6.69
CA SER A 167 11.59 -6.77 -5.91
C SER A 167 11.89 -5.43 -5.23
N SER A 168 11.41 -4.34 -5.85
CA SER A 168 11.52 -2.97 -5.38
C SER A 168 10.25 -2.41 -4.73
N PHE A 169 9.14 -3.16 -4.65
CA PHE A 169 7.84 -2.62 -4.23
C PHE A 169 7.20 -3.47 -3.15
N ARG A 170 6.99 -2.88 -1.97
CA ARG A 170 6.06 -3.43 -0.97
C ARG A 170 4.76 -2.65 -1.01
N TYR A 171 3.66 -3.33 -1.30
CA TYR A 171 2.34 -2.77 -1.09
C TYR A 171 1.82 -3.15 0.29
N VAL A 172 1.50 -2.14 1.09
CA VAL A 172 0.96 -2.27 2.44
C VAL A 172 -0.43 -1.65 2.41
N LEU A 173 -1.45 -2.49 2.28
CA LEU A 173 -2.83 -2.05 2.42
C LEU A 173 -3.16 -1.89 3.91
N LEU A 174 -3.51 -0.68 4.33
CA LEU A 174 -4.01 -0.40 5.68
C LEU A 174 -5.53 -0.35 5.63
N VAL A 175 -6.15 -1.54 5.76
CA VAL A 175 -7.60 -1.74 5.68
C VAL A 175 -8.38 -0.88 6.69
N GLU A 176 -7.81 -0.64 7.87
CA GLU A 176 -8.50 0.01 8.99
C GLU A 176 -8.72 1.52 8.80
N SER A 177 -7.91 2.19 7.97
CA SER A 177 -7.96 3.64 7.79
C SER A 177 -8.31 4.10 6.37
N ARG A 178 -8.69 3.17 5.48
CA ARG A 178 -8.83 3.43 4.03
C ARG A 178 -7.56 4.06 3.43
N SER A 179 -6.41 3.75 4.00
CA SER A 179 -5.11 4.21 3.52
C SER A 179 -4.40 3.06 2.81
N SER A 180 -3.66 3.40 1.76
CA SER A 180 -2.73 2.51 1.09
C SER A 180 -1.34 3.09 1.21
N THR A 181 -0.41 2.28 1.70
CA THR A 181 1.00 2.65 1.74
C THR A 181 1.76 1.79 0.74
N ILE A 182 2.54 2.42 -0.12
CA ILE A 182 3.47 1.75 -1.03
C ILE A 182 4.88 2.07 -0.52
N HIS A 183 5.59 1.08 -0.01
CA HIS A 183 7.01 1.24 0.27
C HIS A 183 7.81 0.97 -0.99
N LEU A 184 8.64 1.94 -1.31
CA LEU A 184 9.59 1.96 -2.40
C LEU A 184 10.99 1.94 -1.81
N PRO A 185 12.03 1.65 -2.59
CA PRO A 185 13.39 1.54 -2.10
C PRO A 185 13.92 2.82 -1.47
N SER A 186 13.48 3.96 -2.00
CA SER A 186 13.96 5.28 -1.66
C SER A 186 12.91 6.11 -0.92
N CYS A 187 11.64 5.69 -0.87
CA CYS A 187 10.62 6.39 -0.12
C CYS A 187 9.40 5.54 0.25
N VAL A 188 8.66 6.00 1.25
CA VAL A 188 7.33 5.47 1.55
C VAL A 188 6.31 6.41 0.95
N LEU A 189 5.54 5.93 -0.04
CA LEU A 189 4.39 6.64 -0.58
C LEU A 189 3.15 6.27 0.23
N ASN A 190 2.69 7.18 1.07
CA ASN A 190 1.41 7.03 1.74
C ASN A 190 0.32 7.72 0.91
N ILE A 191 -0.68 6.95 0.47
CA ILE A 191 -1.89 7.43 -0.17
C ILE A 191 -3.04 7.18 0.82
N THR A 192 -3.32 8.17 1.65
CA THR A 192 -4.49 8.13 2.53
C THR A 192 -5.73 8.46 1.71
N ALA A 193 -6.63 7.49 1.52
CA ALA A 193 -7.93 7.79 0.96
C ALA A 193 -8.88 8.22 2.08
N CYS A 194 -9.39 9.45 1.97
CA CYS A 194 -10.50 9.97 2.77
C CYS A 194 -10.24 10.09 4.29
N CYS A 195 -9.58 11.18 4.73
CA CYS A 195 -9.92 11.77 6.02
C CYS A 195 -11.08 12.75 5.81
N LEU A 196 -12.23 12.42 6.42
CA LEU A 196 -13.34 13.32 6.62
C LEU A 196 -12.87 14.46 7.55
N GLU A 197 -12.91 15.73 7.14
CA GLU A 197 -12.90 16.82 8.12
C GLU A 197 -13.71 18.05 7.69
N THR A 198 -14.97 18.03 8.15
CA THR A 198 -15.92 19.14 8.37
C THR A 198 -16.66 19.79 7.19
N ALA A 199 -17.97 19.95 7.40
CA ALA A 199 -18.99 20.45 6.48
C ALA A 199 -18.85 21.92 6.03
N LEU A 200 -17.69 22.55 6.24
CA LEU A 200 -17.45 23.96 5.94
C LEU A 200 -16.49 24.20 4.76
N LEU A 201 -15.74 23.19 4.33
CA LEU A 201 -14.83 23.27 3.19
C LEU A 201 -15.04 22.02 2.33
N ARG A 202 -15.81 22.13 1.25
CA ARG A 202 -16.00 21.07 0.24
C ARG A 202 -14.69 20.81 -0.54
N ARG A 203 -13.63 20.36 0.13
CA ARG A 203 -12.33 20.02 -0.48
C ARG A 203 -11.84 18.71 0.10
N LYS A 204 -11.92 17.62 -0.68
CA LYS A 204 -11.08 16.44 -0.43
C LYS A 204 -9.65 16.81 -0.82
N ILE A 205 -8.71 16.60 0.12
CA ILE A 205 -7.28 16.78 -0.10
C ILE A 205 -6.64 15.39 0.01
N TRP A 206 -6.07 14.92 -1.09
CA TRP A 206 -5.27 13.71 -1.13
C TRP A 206 -3.88 14.04 -0.60
N LEU A 207 -3.45 13.37 0.47
CA LEU A 207 -2.13 13.59 1.01
C LEU A 207 -1.17 12.56 0.41
N LEU A 208 -0.57 12.88 -0.74
CA LEU A 208 0.60 12.14 -1.21
C LEU A 208 1.81 12.62 -0.43
N ARG A 209 2.35 11.76 0.44
CA ARG A 209 3.66 11.97 1.05
C ARG A 209 4.59 10.86 0.60
N CYS A 210 5.62 11.21 -0.15
CA CYS A 210 6.82 10.39 -0.34
C CYS A 210 7.78 10.83 0.77
N LEU A 211 7.88 10.04 1.83
CA LEU A 211 8.80 10.29 2.94
C LEU A 211 10.10 9.54 2.64
N PRO A 212 11.27 10.20 2.68
CA PRO A 212 12.54 9.50 2.61
C PRO A 212 12.62 8.51 3.78
N ILE A 213 13.25 7.37 3.55
CA ILE A 213 13.54 6.37 4.58
C ILE A 213 14.68 6.86 5.47
#